data_AF-A0A2E5MAY7-F1
#
_entry.id   AF-A0A2E5MAY7-F1
#
_cell.length_a   1.000
_cell.length_b   1.000
_cell.length_c   1.000
_cell.angle_alpha   90.00
_cell.angle_beta   90.00
_cell.angle_gamma   90.00
#
_symmetry.space_group_name_H-M   'P 1'
#
loop_
_entity.id
_entity.type
_entity.pdbx_description
1 polymer ?
#
loop_
_entity_poly.entity_id
_entity_poly.type
_entity_poly.pdbx_seq_one_letter_code
_entity_poly.pdbx_strand_id
1 'polypeptide(L)' 'MSFDSVPEFFAMGGHGLYVWLCYATSLVVVLVNVLAVRHQRRAAMRELADQQVRAGAGGAS' A
#
# COMPACT_ATOMS: atom_id res chain seq x y z
N MET A 1 36.34 20.17 -3.71
CA MET A 1 35.03 19.83 -3.12
C MET A 1 34.33 18.97 -4.15
N SER A 2 34.12 17.68 -3.89
CA SER A 2 33.81 16.66 -4.92
C SER A 2 32.55 15.84 -4.59
N PHE A 3 31.57 16.45 -3.92
CA PHE A 3 30.32 15.79 -3.51
C PHE A 3 29.11 16.76 -3.52
N ASP A 4 29.10 17.76 -4.39
CA ASP A 4 28.06 18.82 -4.35
C ASP A 4 26.75 18.49 -5.08
N SER A 5 26.63 17.32 -5.73
CA SER A 5 25.42 17.03 -6.51
C SER A 5 24.75 15.73 -6.07
N VAL A 6 23.55 15.85 -5.49
CA VAL A 6 22.58 14.75 -5.32
C VAL A 6 22.53 13.85 -6.58
N PRO A 7 22.48 14.37 -7.82
CA PRO A 7 22.54 13.56 -9.04
C PRO A 7 23.72 12.57 -9.15
N GLU A 8 24.91 12.91 -8.66
CA GLU A 8 26.11 12.06 -8.76
C GLU A 8 26.07 10.88 -7.79
N PHE A 9 25.32 11.03 -6.69
CA PHE A 9 25.04 9.94 -5.74
C PHE A 9 24.04 8.93 -6.32
N PHE A 10 23.02 9.41 -7.05
CA PHE A 10 22.09 8.58 -7.83
C PHE A 10 22.74 8.01 -9.10
N ALA A 11 23.83 8.61 -9.57
CA ALA A 11 24.53 8.20 -10.76
C ALA A 11 25.90 7.56 -10.45
N MET A 12 26.16 7.08 -9.22
CA MET A 12 27.38 6.34 -8.83
C MET A 12 27.79 5.37 -9.95
N GLY A 13 28.70 5.78 -10.84
CA GLY A 13 29.13 5.02 -12.02
C GLY A 13 28.08 4.63 -13.07
N GLY A 14 26.86 5.20 -13.06
CA GLY A 14 25.81 4.93 -14.07
C GLY A 14 24.72 3.92 -13.69
N HIS A 15 24.72 3.39 -12.46
CA HIS A 15 23.80 2.31 -12.06
C HIS A 15 22.74 2.68 -11.01
N GLY A 16 22.82 3.83 -10.34
CA GLY A 16 21.88 4.13 -9.26
C GLY A 16 20.43 4.34 -9.73
N LEU A 17 20.18 4.68 -10.99
CA LEU A 17 18.84 4.64 -11.59
C LEU A 17 18.21 3.24 -11.51
N TYR A 18 18.97 2.17 -11.75
CA TYR A 18 18.48 0.80 -11.66
C TYR A 18 18.12 0.42 -10.23
N VAL A 19 18.96 0.81 -9.27
CA VAL A 19 18.73 0.55 -7.85
C VAL A 19 17.46 1.25 -7.37
N TRP A 20 17.29 2.51 -7.74
CA TRP A 20 16.08 3.28 -7.42
C TRP A 20 14.83 2.72 -8.08
N LEU A 21 14.90 2.22 -9.32
CA LEU A 21 13.78 1.54 -9.96
C LEU A 21 13.41 0.24 -9.24
N CYS A 22 14.38 -0.55 -8.78
CA CYS A 22 14.10 -1.74 -7.97
C CYS A 22 13.42 -1.38 -6.63
N TYR A 23 13.91 -0.35 -5.93
CA TYR A 23 13.28 0.15 -4.70
C TYR A 23 11.87 0.69 -4.95
N ALA A 24 11.68 1.51 -5.99
CA ALA A 24 10.39 2.06 -6.37
C ALA A 24 9.40 0.94 -6.74
N THR A 25 9.83 -0.05 -7.51
CA THR A 25 8.99 -1.20 -7.88
C THR A 25 8.58 -1.99 -6.64
N SER A 26 9.51 -2.25 -5.74
CA SER A 26 9.23 -2.95 -4.48
C SER A 26 8.24 -2.16 -3.61
N LEU A 27 8.43 -0.84 -3.51
CA LEU A 27 7.54 0.06 -2.78
C LEU A 27 6.12 0.05 -3.39
N VAL A 28 6.01 0.05 -4.72
CA VAL A 28 4.73 -0.01 -5.44
C VAL A 28 4.01 -1.31 -5.13
N VAL A 29 4.69 -2.46 -5.17
CA VAL A 29 4.08 -3.76 -4.84
C VAL A 29 3.55 -3.77 -3.42
N VAL A 30 4.34 -3.28 -2.46
CA VAL A 30 3.91 -3.17 -1.06
C VAL A 30 2.71 -2.23 -0.92
N LEU A 31 2.71 -1.07 -1.58
CA LEU A 31 1.59 -0.13 -1.55
C LEU A 31 0.32 -0.78 -2.10
N VAL A 32 0.40 -1.43 -3.26
CA VAL A 32 -0.74 -2.11 -3.89
C VAL A 32 -1.30 -3.18 -2.96
N ASN A 33 -0.43 -3.98 -2.33
CA ASN A 33 -0.86 -5.00 -1.38
C ASN A 33 -1.59 -4.39 -0.17
N VAL A 34 -1.02 -3.34 0.43
CA VAL A 34 -1.61 -2.65 1.58
C VAL A 34 -2.95 -1.99 1.21
N LEU A 35 -3.04 -1.38 0.04
CA LEU A 35 -4.27 -0.76 -0.46
C LEU A 35 -5.35 -1.83 -0.74
N ALA A 36 -4.98 -2.96 -1.34
CA ALA A 36 -5.88 -4.07 -1.59
C ALA A 36 -6.45 -4.64 -0.27
N VAL A 37 -5.58 -4.88 0.72
CA VAL A 37 -6.00 -5.33 2.06
C VAL A 37 -6.91 -4.30 2.72
N ARG A 38 -6.56 -3.01 2.66
CA ARG A 38 -7.41 -1.94 3.22
C ARG A 38 -8.79 -1.87 2.55
N HIS A 39 -8.86 -2.05 1.24
CA HIS A 39 -10.11 -2.06 0.49
C HIS A 39 -10.98 -3.26 0.88
N GLN A 40 -10.39 -4.46 0.94
CA GLN A 40 -11.09 -5.67 1.37
C GLN A 40 -11.60 -5.56 2.81
N ARG A 41 -10.79 -5.02 3.74
CA ARG A 41 -11.21 -4.81 5.13
C ARG A 41 -12.38 -3.83 5.25
N ARG A 42 -12.42 -2.78 4.43
CA ARG A 42 -13.55 -1.85 4.38
C ARG A 42 -14.82 -2.51 3.87
N ALA A 43 -14.72 -3.39 2.87
CA ALA A 43 -15.85 -4.14 2.34
C ALA A 43 -16.39 -5.13 3.40
N ALA A 44 -15.50 -5.92 4.02
CA ALA A 44 -15.89 -6.90 5.04
C ALA A 44 -16.54 -6.25 6.28
N MET A 45 -16.07 -5.08 6.73
CA MET A 45 -16.70 -4.39 7.86
C MET A 45 -18.11 -3.89 7.55
N ARG A 46 -18.41 -3.51 6.30
CA ARG A 46 -19.77 -3.10 5.89
C ARG A 46 -20.73 -4.29 5.94
N GLU A 47 -20.26 -5.45 5.50
CA GLU A 47 -21.07 -6.67 5.47
C GLU A 47 -21.40 -7.17 6.89
N LEU A 48 -20.45 -7.07 7.83
CA LEU A 48 -20.71 -7.38 9.24
C LEU A 48 -21.70 -6.42 9.90
N ALA A 49 -21.66 -5.13 9.56
CA ALA A 49 -22.59 -4.13 10.09
C ALA A 49 -24.04 -4.43 9.64
N ASP A 50 -24.24 -4.79 8.37
CA ASP A 50 -25.56 -5.16 7.84
C ASP A 50 -26.12 -6.45 8.46
N GLN A 51 -25.25 -7.41 8.77
CA GLN A 51 -25.66 -8.65 9.44
C GLN A 51 -26.12 -8.42 10.88
N GLN A 52 -25.49 -7.50 11.63
CA GLN A 52 -25.90 -7.17 12.99
C GLN A 52 -27.29 -6.50 13.04
N VAL A 53 -27.58 -5.63 12.07
CA VAL A 53 -28.91 -4.99 11.95
C VAL A 53 -29.99 -6.04 11.68
N ARG A 54 -29.72 -7.04 10.83
CA ARG A 54 -30.66 -8.14 10.53
C ARG A 54 -30.81 -9.13 11.69
N ALA A 55 -29.73 -9.46 12.39
CA ALA A 55 -29.76 -10.37 13.55
C ALA A 55 -30.53 -9.77 14.74
N GLY A 56 -30.46 -8.44 14.95
CA GLY A 56 -31.23 -7.75 15.98
C GLY A 56 -32.73 -7.65 15.68
N ALA A 57 -33.13 -7.67 14.41
CA ALA A 57 -34.53 -7.54 14.00
C ALA A 57 -35.33 -8.87 14.06
N GLY A 58 -34.65 -10.03 14.06
CA GLY A 58 -35.30 -11.36 14.10
C GLY A 58 -35.52 -11.95 15.49
N GLY A 59 -35.02 -11.31 16.56
CA GLY A 59 -35.10 -11.82 17.94
C GLY A 59 -36.27 -11.30 18.77
N ALA A 60 -37.18 -10.52 18.19
CA ALA A 60 -38.29 -9.85 18.89
C ALA A 60 -39.69 -10.38 18.49
N SER A 61 -39.77 -11.61 17.98
CA SER A 61 -41.05 -12.27 17.60
C SER A 61 -41.32 -13.48 18.49
#